data_AF-A0A0C1FTV2-F1
#
_entry.id   AF-A0A0C1FTV2-F1
#
_cell.length_a   1.000
_cell.length_b   1.000
_cell.length_c   1.000
_cell.angle_alpha   90.00
_cell.angle_beta   90.00
_cell.angle_gamma   90.00
#
_symmetry.space_group_name_H-M   'P 1'
#
loop_
_entity.id
_entity.type
_entity.pdbx_description
1 polymer ?
#
loop_
_entity_poly.entity_id
_entity_poly.type
_entity_poly.pdbx_seq_one_letter_code
_entity_poly.pdbx_strand_id
1 'polypeptide(L)'
;MKNINIKARIKRNKLEELADTCFRTEGDEIIEKFNRRNIKVFVGIQRYDGIYTILGAKSAYYLTDGIEKEIPFKDLLSFLTINALKNGKHYNYEFLEISDNNNIWVKDIQTMNALWNTILLLYENG
;
A
#
# COMPACT_ATOMS: atom_id res chain seq x y z
N MET A 1 -1.30 21.38 8.87
CA MET A 1 -1.07 20.41 7.78
C MET A 1 -1.25 21.15 6.46
N LYS A 2 -0.25 21.18 5.56
CA LYS A 2 -0.46 21.71 4.20
C LYS A 2 -1.59 20.90 3.56
N ASN A 3 -2.54 21.58 2.91
CA ASN A 3 -3.69 20.95 2.26
C ASN A 3 -3.18 20.18 1.03
N ILE A 4 -2.73 18.95 1.26
CA ILE A 4 -2.10 18.13 0.25
C ILE A 4 -3.17 17.42 -0.54
N ASN A 5 -3.17 17.67 -1.85
CA ASN A 5 -3.99 16.93 -2.77
C ASN A 5 -3.39 15.52 -2.96
N ILE A 6 -3.76 14.60 -2.06
CA ILE A 6 -3.32 13.20 -2.05
C ILE A 6 -3.63 12.53 -3.40
N LYS A 7 -4.81 12.80 -3.98
CA LYS A 7 -5.22 12.29 -5.30
C LYS A 7 -4.25 12.70 -6.42
N ALA A 8 -3.87 13.99 -6.47
CA ALA A 8 -2.90 14.47 -7.46
C ALA A 8 -1.52 13.83 -7.31
N ARG A 9 -1.11 13.46 -6.08
CA ARG A 9 0.18 12.81 -5.81
C ARG A 9 0.18 11.33 -6.19
N ILE A 10 -0.90 10.61 -5.88
CA ILE A 10 -1.08 9.21 -6.30
C ILE A 10 -1.04 9.11 -7.83
N LYS A 11 -1.70 10.05 -8.52
CA LYS A 11 -1.66 10.15 -9.99
C LYS A 11 -0.25 10.41 -10.52
N ARG A 12 0.57 11.25 -9.86
CA ARG A 12 1.98 11.49 -10.25
C ARG A 12 2.85 10.24 -10.12
N ASN A 13 2.60 9.42 -9.10
CA ASN A 13 3.34 8.17 -8.87
C ASN A 13 2.85 7.00 -9.72
N LYS A 14 1.85 7.22 -10.58
CA LYS A 14 1.28 6.20 -11.48
C LYS A 14 0.75 4.95 -10.75
N LEU A 15 0.43 5.04 -9.45
CA LEU A 15 -0.04 3.88 -8.69
C LEU A 15 -1.34 3.31 -9.27
N GLU A 16 -2.27 4.19 -9.65
CA GLU A 16 -3.52 3.82 -10.32
C GLU A 16 -3.26 3.10 -11.66
N GLU A 17 -2.38 3.67 -12.50
CA GLU A 17 -2.01 3.10 -13.81
C GLU A 17 -1.34 1.73 -13.67
N LEU A 18 -0.45 1.56 -12.69
CA LEU A 18 0.34 0.33 -12.51
C LEU A 18 -0.44 -0.77 -11.77
N ALA A 19 -1.32 -0.41 -10.84
CA ALA A 19 -2.20 -1.34 -10.16
C ALA A 19 -3.38 -1.77 -11.05
N ASP A 20 -3.77 -0.95 -12.03
CA ASP A 20 -4.83 -1.23 -13.00
C ASP A 20 -6.13 -1.66 -12.31
N THR A 21 -6.74 -2.79 -12.70
CA THR A 21 -7.98 -3.32 -12.14
C THR A 21 -7.91 -3.65 -10.65
N CYS A 22 -6.69 -3.71 -10.08
CA CYS A 22 -6.48 -3.91 -8.65
C CYS A 22 -6.55 -2.62 -7.85
N PHE A 23 -6.49 -1.44 -8.48
CA PHE A 23 -6.50 -0.16 -7.76
C PHE A 23 -7.84 0.07 -7.04
N ARG A 24 -7.77 0.65 -5.83
CA ARG A 24 -8.94 0.98 -5.01
C ARG A 24 -8.85 2.42 -4.50
N THR A 25 -9.96 3.13 -4.57
CA THR A 25 -10.12 4.54 -4.20
C THR A 25 -11.33 4.75 -3.30
N GLU A 26 -11.59 5.99 -2.90
CA GLU A 26 -12.64 6.37 -1.93
C GLU A 26 -14.05 5.86 -2.26
N GLY A 27 -14.37 5.58 -3.52
CA GLY A 27 -15.66 5.04 -3.94
C GLY A 27 -15.76 3.51 -3.97
N ASP A 28 -14.66 2.80 -3.68
CA ASP A 28 -14.66 1.35 -3.65
C ASP A 28 -15.06 0.80 -2.28
N GLU A 29 -15.81 -0.31 -2.28
CA GLU A 29 -16.38 -0.93 -1.08
C GLU A 29 -15.36 -1.15 0.04
N ILE A 30 -14.15 -1.61 -0.31
CA ILE A 30 -13.10 -1.87 0.68
C ILE A 30 -12.64 -0.60 1.37
N ILE A 31 -12.49 0.51 0.64
CA ILE A 31 -12.06 1.79 1.21
C ILE A 31 -13.18 2.38 2.07
N GLU A 32 -14.43 2.29 1.62
CA GLU A 32 -15.59 2.69 2.41
C GLU A 32 -15.69 1.89 3.72
N LYS A 33 -15.44 0.57 3.68
CA LYS A 33 -15.46 -0.30 4.85
C LYS A 33 -14.48 0.16 5.94
N PHE A 34 -13.26 0.54 5.56
CA PHE A 34 -12.29 1.10 6.51
C PHE A 34 -12.74 2.46 7.04
N ASN A 35 -13.20 3.36 6.18
CA ASN A 35 -13.65 4.69 6.59
C ASN A 35 -14.87 4.64 7.53
N ARG A 36 -15.80 3.69 7.34
CA ARG A 36 -16.94 3.45 8.27
C ARG A 36 -16.50 3.00 9.66
N ARG A 37 -15.30 2.43 9.79
CA ARG A 37 -14.68 2.06 11.09
C ARG A 37 -13.91 3.21 11.73
N ASN A 38 -14.07 4.45 11.23
CA ASN A 38 -13.25 5.62 11.60
C ASN A 38 -11.75 5.46 11.31
N ILE A 39 -11.37 4.55 10.41
CA ILE A 39 -9.99 4.39 9.95
C ILE A 39 -9.84 5.20 8.67
N LYS A 40 -9.13 6.32 8.74
CA LYS A 40 -8.91 7.20 7.59
C LYS A 40 -7.97 6.56 6.59
N VAL A 41 -8.54 6.05 5.50
CA VAL A 41 -7.83 5.46 4.36
C VAL A 41 -8.09 6.24 3.08
N PHE A 42 -7.13 6.21 2.17
CA PHE A 42 -7.18 7.00 0.95
C PHE A 42 -7.33 6.13 -0.29
N VAL A 43 -6.42 5.18 -0.46
CA VAL A 43 -6.32 4.32 -1.65
C VAL A 43 -5.67 3.00 -1.27
N GLY A 44 -5.71 2.04 -2.17
CA GLY A 44 -4.94 0.82 -2.03
C GLY A 44 -4.96 -0.02 -3.28
N ILE A 45 -4.59 -1.28 -3.09
CA ILE A 45 -4.71 -2.31 -4.10
C ILE A 45 -5.41 -3.53 -3.50
N GLN A 46 -6.22 -4.19 -4.30
CA GLN A 46 -6.94 -5.40 -3.92
C GLN A 46 -6.97 -6.40 -5.08
N ARG A 47 -6.58 -7.64 -4.81
CA ARG A 47 -6.63 -8.77 -5.72
C ARG A 47 -8.05 -9.35 -5.78
N TYR A 48 -8.36 -10.10 -6.83
CA TYR A 48 -9.69 -10.68 -7.06
C TYR A 48 -10.16 -11.64 -5.95
N ASP A 49 -9.24 -12.25 -5.21
CA ASP A 49 -9.51 -13.15 -4.08
C ASP A 49 -9.66 -12.42 -2.74
N GLY A 50 -9.61 -11.09 -2.74
CA GLY A 50 -9.82 -10.25 -1.57
C GLY A 50 -8.55 -9.92 -0.78
N ILE A 51 -7.37 -10.40 -1.17
CA ILE A 51 -6.09 -9.94 -0.58
C ILE A 51 -5.87 -8.46 -0.93
N TYR A 52 -5.42 -7.65 0.02
CA TYR A 52 -5.25 -6.21 -0.18
C TYR A 52 -4.08 -5.59 0.56
N THR A 53 -3.70 -4.40 0.10
CA THR A 53 -2.82 -3.44 0.77
C THR A 53 -3.42 -2.04 0.62
N ILE A 54 -3.92 -1.47 1.71
CA ILE A 54 -4.62 -0.18 1.77
C ILE A 54 -3.78 0.85 2.52
N LEU A 55 -3.62 2.04 1.95
CA LEU A 55 -2.86 3.14 2.51
C LEU A 55 -3.76 4.09 3.33
N GLY A 56 -3.44 4.17 4.62
CA GLY A 56 -4.06 5.06 5.59
C GLY A 56 -3.43 6.43 5.70
N ALA A 57 -3.78 7.15 6.77
CA ALA A 57 -3.14 8.41 7.15
C ALA A 57 -1.71 8.25 7.67
N LYS A 58 -1.43 7.19 8.44
CA LYS A 58 -0.13 6.96 9.10
C LYS A 58 0.38 5.51 8.98
N SER A 59 -0.49 4.61 8.56
CA SER A 59 -0.25 3.17 8.51
C SER A 59 -0.82 2.60 7.22
N ALA A 60 -0.29 1.46 6.80
CA ALA A 60 -0.93 0.62 5.80
C ALA A 60 -1.68 -0.52 6.49
N TYR A 61 -2.79 -0.93 5.89
CA TYR A 61 -3.62 -2.05 6.32
C TYR A 61 -3.57 -3.12 5.25
N TYR A 62 -3.32 -4.36 5.63
CA TYR A 62 -3.15 -5.46 4.67
C TYR A 62 -3.77 -6.75 5.18
N LEU A 63 -4.00 -7.69 4.27
CA LEU A 63 -4.54 -9.00 4.58
C LEU A 63 -3.46 -10.08 4.40
N THR A 64 -3.20 -10.85 5.45
CA THR A 64 -2.32 -12.03 5.41
C THR A 64 -3.04 -13.20 6.08
N ASP A 65 -3.12 -14.35 5.41
CA ASP A 65 -3.81 -15.55 5.89
C ASP A 65 -5.24 -15.28 6.43
N GLY A 66 -5.98 -14.39 5.78
CA GLY A 66 -7.34 -14.01 6.18
C GLY A 66 -7.43 -13.09 7.40
N ILE A 67 -6.30 -12.64 7.94
CA ILE A 67 -6.21 -11.77 9.10
C ILE A 67 -5.81 -10.36 8.65
N GLU A 68 -6.64 -9.38 9.00
CA GLU A 68 -6.34 -7.95 8.80
C GLU A 68 -5.21 -7.53 9.76
N LYS A 69 -4.18 -6.89 9.22
CA LYS A 69 -3.02 -6.39 9.94
C LYS A 69 -2.80 -4.91 9.62
N GLU A 70 -2.11 -4.24 10.53
CA GLU A 70 -1.67 -2.86 10.38
C GLU A 70 -0.15 -2.79 10.47
N ILE A 71 0.47 -1.94 9.65
CA ILE A 71 1.89 -1.60 9.75
C ILE A 71 2.08 -0.08 9.64
N PRO A 72 2.77 0.57 10.60
CA PRO A 72 3.11 1.98 10.48
C PRO A 72 3.94 2.26 9.24
N PHE A 73 3.75 3.41 8.59
CA PHE A 73 4.51 3.75 7.38
C PHE A 73 6.02 3.76 7.61
N LYS A 74 6.49 4.18 8.79
CA LYS A 74 7.91 4.13 9.14
C LYS A 74 8.48 2.71 9.02
N ASP A 75 7.75 1.73 9.55
CA ASP A 75 8.18 0.34 9.58
C ASP A 75 8.05 -0.30 8.20
N LEU A 76 6.98 0.02 7.48
CA LEU A 76 6.77 -0.42 6.10
C LEU A 76 7.86 0.13 5.16
N LEU A 77 8.24 1.40 5.28
CA LEU A 77 9.30 2.00 4.48
C LEU A 77 10.65 1.34 4.76
N SER A 78 10.97 1.12 6.04
CA SER A 78 12.18 0.38 6.44
C SER A 78 12.20 -1.01 5.81
N PHE A 79 11.08 -1.72 5.89
CA PHE A 79 10.89 -3.05 5.34
C PHE A 79 11.05 -3.11 3.80
N LEU A 80 10.38 -2.22 3.08
CA LEU A 80 10.47 -2.12 1.61
C LEU A 80 11.90 -1.81 1.18
N THR A 81 12.60 -0.93 1.92
CA THR A 81 14.00 -0.60 1.68
C THR A 81 14.90 -1.81 1.81
N ILE A 82 14.78 -2.55 2.91
CA ILE A 82 15.57 -3.76 3.16
C ILE A 82 15.32 -4.81 2.07
N ASN A 83 14.06 -5.05 1.69
CA ASN A 83 13.72 -6.03 0.66
C ASN A 83 14.24 -5.65 -0.73
N ALA A 84 14.14 -4.38 -1.09
CA ALA A 84 14.67 -3.90 -2.36
C ALA A 84 16.19 -4.06 -2.44
N LEU A 85 16.90 -3.74 -1.35
CA LEU A 85 18.36 -3.92 -1.25
C LEU A 85 18.77 -5.39 -1.26
N LYS A 86 18.03 -6.26 -0.56
CA LYS A 86 18.33 -7.70 -0.44
C LYS A 86 18.09 -8.46 -1.74
N ASN A 87 16.94 -8.22 -2.38
CA ASN A 87 16.45 -9.11 -3.43
C ASN A 87 16.75 -8.59 -4.86
N GLY A 88 17.01 -7.29 -5.02
CA GLY A 88 17.36 -6.68 -6.31
C GLY A 88 16.26 -6.77 -7.38
N LYS A 89 16.56 -6.28 -8.59
CA LYS A 89 15.55 -6.00 -9.63
C LYS A 89 14.83 -7.22 -10.22
N HIS A 90 15.35 -8.43 -10.02
CA HIS A 90 14.83 -9.67 -10.63
C HIS A 90 13.95 -10.50 -9.68
N TYR A 91 13.73 -10.03 -8.46
CA TYR A 91 12.91 -10.73 -7.49
C TYR A 91 11.41 -10.68 -7.85
N ASN A 92 10.68 -11.72 -7.47
CA ASN A 92 9.22 -11.68 -7.54
C ASN A 92 8.68 -10.90 -6.34
N TYR A 93 8.31 -9.64 -6.57
CA TYR A 93 7.81 -8.77 -5.51
C TYR A 93 6.32 -8.98 -5.18
N GLU A 94 5.60 -9.92 -5.81
CA GLU A 94 4.14 -10.04 -5.62
C GLU A 94 3.72 -10.14 -4.14
N PHE A 95 4.44 -10.95 -3.35
CA PHE A 95 4.25 -11.09 -1.90
C PHE A 95 5.56 -10.81 -1.17
N LEU A 96 5.56 -9.79 -0.30
CA LEU A 96 6.71 -9.37 0.48
C LEU A 96 6.56 -9.82 1.93
N GLU A 97 7.45 -10.70 2.35
CA GLU A 97 7.46 -11.29 3.69
C GLU A 97 8.00 -10.32 4.73
N ILE A 98 7.11 -9.78 5.58
CA ILE A 98 7.45 -8.89 6.71
C ILE A 98 8.07 -9.68 7.86
N SER A 99 7.53 -10.86 8.14
CA SER A 99 7.97 -11.77 9.20
C SER A 99 7.45 -13.18 8.92
N ASP A 100 7.84 -14.14 9.76
CA ASP A 100 7.26 -15.48 9.78
C ASP A 100 5.72 -15.38 9.80
N ASN A 101 5.07 -15.78 8.70
CA ASN A 101 3.62 -15.76 8.46
C ASN A 101 2.95 -14.39 8.22
N ASN A 102 3.69 -13.33 7.91
CA ASN A 102 3.09 -12.04 7.51
C ASN A 102 3.63 -11.59 6.16
N ASN A 103 2.74 -11.45 5.18
CA ASN A 103 3.08 -10.97 3.85
C ASN A 103 2.24 -9.74 3.48
N ILE A 104 2.85 -8.80 2.76
CA ILE A 104 2.14 -7.73 2.05
C ILE A 104 2.11 -8.09 0.57
N TRP A 105 0.92 -8.00 -0.03
CA TRP A 105 0.76 -8.14 -1.46
C TRP A 105 0.95 -6.79 -2.15
N VAL A 106 1.82 -6.74 -3.17
CA VAL A 106 2.10 -5.52 -3.95
C VAL A 106 1.99 -5.71 -5.46
N LYS A 107 1.33 -6.78 -5.93
CA LYS A 107 1.11 -7.15 -7.34
C LYS A 107 2.38 -7.45 -8.14
N ASP A 108 3.27 -6.47 -8.29
CA ASP A 108 4.52 -6.57 -9.04
C ASP A 108 5.53 -5.49 -8.60
N ILE A 109 6.74 -5.51 -9.17
CA ILE A 109 7.81 -4.56 -8.84
C ILE A 109 7.45 -3.10 -9.18
N GLN A 110 6.66 -2.87 -10.23
CA GLN A 110 6.30 -1.51 -10.64
C GLN A 110 5.31 -0.90 -9.64
N THR A 111 4.30 -1.69 -9.26
CA THR A 111 3.32 -1.36 -8.25
C THR A 111 3.98 -1.19 -6.89
N MET A 112 4.94 -2.04 -6.52
CA MET A 112 5.76 -1.89 -5.31
C MET A 112 6.48 -0.54 -5.27
N ASN A 113 7.16 -0.15 -6.35
CA ASN A 113 7.85 1.15 -6.43
C ASN A 113 6.87 2.33 -6.34
N ALA A 114 5.71 2.22 -7.00
CA ALA A 114 4.67 3.25 -6.94
C ALA A 114 4.05 3.39 -5.55
N LEU A 115 3.81 2.26 -4.87
CA LEU A 115 3.38 2.21 -3.48
C LEU A 115 4.41 2.85 -2.56
N TRP A 116 5.68 2.47 -2.68
CA TRP A 116 6.76 3.02 -1.88
C TRP A 116 6.84 4.55 -2.04
N ASN A 117 6.89 5.07 -3.27
CA ASN A 117 6.90 6.51 -3.52
C ASN A 117 5.66 7.21 -2.96
N THR A 118 4.50 6.55 -2.96
CA THR A 118 3.27 7.08 -2.39
C THR A 118 3.36 7.14 -0.86
N ILE A 119 3.89 6.09 -0.21
CA ILE A 119 4.08 6.03 1.23
C ILE A 119 5.10 7.07 1.69
N LEU A 120 6.24 7.22 1.00
CA LEU A 120 7.24 8.26 1.31
C LEU A 120 6.61 9.65 1.35
N LEU A 121 5.82 9.99 0.33
CA LEU A 121 5.15 11.28 0.26
C LEU A 121 4.09 11.47 1.36
N LEU A 122 3.37 10.43 1.75
CA LEU A 122 2.40 10.49 2.84
C LEU A 122 3.11 10.65 4.19
N TYR A 123 4.21 9.91 4.41
CA TYR A 123 4.99 9.93 5.64
C TYR A 123 5.69 11.27 5.88
N GLU A 124 6.31 11.87 4.86
CA GLU A 124 7.01 13.16 4.99
C GLU A 124 6.09 14.36 5.22
N ASN A 125 4.78 14.20 5.01
CA ASN A 125 3.83 15.30 5.04
C ASN A 125 2.66 15.11 6.04
N GLY A 126 2.58 13.97 6.71
CA GLY A 126 1.59 13.65 7.75
C GLY A 126 2.06 14.04 9.14
#